data_AF-A0A1I6I4Y8-F1
#
_entry.id   AF-A0A1I6I4Y8-F1
#
_cell.length_a   1.000
_cell.length_b   1.000
_cell.length_c   1.000
_cell.angle_alpha   90.00
_cell.angle_beta   90.00
_cell.angle_gamma   90.00
#
_symmetry.space_group_name_H-M   'P 1'
#
loop_
_entity.id
_entity.type
_entity.pdbx_description
1 polymer ?
#
loop_
_entity_poly.entity_id
_entity_poly.type
_entity_poly.pdbx_seq_one_letter_code
_entity_poly.pdbx_strand_id
1 'polypeptide(L)'
;MSDGEDARDLSTANTLRERTDVNAYLFWVLLNANRQLVVAGLATVVFVSFMTLGILKPVSLQSTMQTSDMVETLFSGLVGAIITSTTLVVSINQLVLSQEIGSLGTQRNRMDVTMDFYQNTDELLGTTTPSEPNVLLKKLIDVCVERARALREAVAGNDSDELRSRVDTYVDDLEENADTALDELEGAEFGVFEVVSPALDFNYAQKMHDIRRLGENYEDEIDGEERAAFREMLEAVTMYGPVREYVKVLYIQWALVRLSRAILYASVPALVVAGGVVVFVDATTFPGVLFGIDHVLWVVSAAFTLSVLPFLVFIAYVLRLATLAKQTLTVGSLILS
;
A
#
# COMPACT_ATOMS: atom_id res chain seq x y z
N MET A 1 -3.28 -34.24 26.26
CA MET A 1 -2.82 -32.83 26.37
C MET A 1 -2.02 -32.38 25.14
N SER A 2 -2.04 -33.12 24.01
CA SER A 2 -1.33 -32.79 22.76
C SER A 2 -2.23 -32.13 21.70
N ASP A 3 -3.52 -32.50 21.64
CA ASP A 3 -4.45 -32.06 20.58
C ASP A 3 -4.71 -30.54 20.54
N GLY A 4 -4.46 -29.83 21.65
CA GLY A 4 -4.72 -28.38 21.75
C GLY A 4 -3.53 -27.47 21.39
N GLU A 5 -2.34 -28.01 21.17
CA GLU A 5 -1.20 -27.23 20.65
C GLU A 5 -1.14 -27.25 19.12
N ASP A 6 -1.56 -28.36 18.52
CA ASP A 6 -1.47 -28.60 17.08
C ASP A 6 -2.64 -27.96 16.29
N ALA A 7 -3.82 -27.82 16.90
CA ALA A 7 -4.94 -27.04 16.34
C ALA A 7 -4.65 -25.52 16.33
N ARG A 8 -3.82 -25.03 17.27
CA ARG A 8 -3.35 -23.63 17.29
C ARG A 8 -2.32 -23.33 16.21
N ASP A 9 -1.73 -24.36 15.60
CA ASP A 9 -0.71 -24.22 14.56
C ASP A 9 -1.32 -23.90 13.18
N LEU A 10 -2.61 -24.22 12.98
CA LEU A 10 -3.35 -23.94 11.75
C LEU A 10 -4.15 -22.63 11.81
N SER A 11 -4.56 -22.17 13.00
CA SER A 11 -5.33 -20.93 13.15
C SER A 11 -4.43 -19.70 13.04
N THR A 12 -4.70 -18.80 12.10
CA THR A 12 -3.93 -17.55 11.96
C THR A 12 -4.81 -16.31 12.00
N ALA A 13 -4.25 -15.18 12.44
CA ALA A 13 -5.01 -13.93 12.48
C ALA A 13 -5.45 -13.51 11.06
N ASN A 14 -6.70 -13.08 10.95
CA ASN A 14 -7.38 -12.86 9.66
C ASN A 14 -6.93 -11.60 8.92
N THR A 15 -6.21 -10.69 9.60
CA THR A 15 -5.73 -9.44 9.00
C THR A 15 -4.21 -9.32 9.12
N LEU A 16 -3.55 -8.76 8.11
CA LEU A 16 -2.14 -8.38 8.13
C LEU A 16 -1.80 -7.47 9.30
N ARG A 17 -2.76 -6.63 9.73
CA ARG A 17 -2.61 -5.76 10.89
C ARG A 17 -2.40 -6.57 12.16
N GLU A 18 -3.21 -7.58 12.41
CA GLU A 18 -3.08 -8.43 13.60
C GLU A 18 -1.86 -9.33 13.54
N ARG A 19 -1.40 -9.65 12.31
CA ARG A 19 -0.18 -10.43 12.07
C ARG A 19 1.12 -9.64 12.23
N THR A 20 1.06 -8.32 12.20
CA THR A 20 2.24 -7.46 12.34
C THR A 20 2.14 -6.67 13.64
N ASP A 21 3.13 -6.79 14.54
CA ASP A 21 3.16 -6.11 15.85
C ASP A 21 3.43 -4.59 15.73
N VAL A 22 2.70 -3.92 14.84
CA VAL A 22 2.87 -2.52 14.48
C VAL A 22 1.77 -1.71 15.16
N ASN A 23 2.14 -0.56 15.72
CA ASN A 23 1.20 0.38 16.34
C ASN A 23 0.03 0.72 15.38
N ALA A 24 -1.18 0.33 15.76
CA ALA A 24 -2.40 0.46 14.96
C ALA A 24 -2.65 1.90 14.48
N TYR A 25 -2.30 2.90 15.29
CA TYR A 25 -2.44 4.31 14.91
C TYR A 25 -1.47 4.69 13.80
N LEU A 26 -0.20 4.25 13.88
CA LEU A 26 0.81 4.52 12.88
C LEU A 26 0.47 3.83 11.55
N PHE A 27 0.01 2.57 11.62
CA PHE A 27 -0.47 1.81 10.46
C PHE A 27 -1.62 2.54 9.75
N TRP A 28 -2.63 2.98 10.51
CA TRP A 28 -3.78 3.69 9.96
C TRP A 28 -3.39 5.02 9.31
N VAL A 29 -2.55 5.83 9.97
CA VAL A 29 -2.08 7.11 9.43
C VAL A 29 -1.25 6.95 8.16
N LEU A 30 -0.38 5.93 8.10
CA LEU A 30 0.53 5.73 6.97
C LEU A 30 -0.16 5.12 5.76
N LEU A 31 -1.15 4.26 5.97
CA LEU A 31 -1.70 3.41 4.91
C LEU A 31 -3.14 3.81 4.52
N ASN A 32 -4.00 4.02 5.51
CA ASN A 32 -5.45 4.17 5.29
C ASN A 32 -5.91 5.63 5.26
N ALA A 33 -5.23 6.54 5.97
CA ALA A 33 -5.64 7.94 6.03
C ALA A 33 -5.59 8.64 4.65
N ASN A 34 -6.54 9.54 4.42
CA ASN A 34 -6.53 10.39 3.23
C ASN A 34 -5.22 11.21 3.22
N ARG A 35 -4.40 10.99 2.19
CA ARG A 35 -3.11 11.67 2.00
C ARG A 35 -3.15 13.19 2.09
N GLN A 36 -4.28 13.81 1.73
CA GLN A 36 -4.43 15.26 1.85
C GLN A 36 -4.42 15.69 3.32
N LEU A 37 -4.96 14.86 4.22
CA LEU A 37 -4.91 15.07 5.66
C LEU A 37 -3.50 14.87 6.21
N VAL A 38 -2.77 13.85 5.74
CA VAL A 38 -1.37 13.63 6.15
C VAL A 38 -0.50 14.82 5.72
N VAL A 39 -0.63 15.27 4.47
CA VAL A 39 0.08 16.46 3.98
C VAL A 39 -0.34 17.71 4.74
N ALA A 40 -1.63 17.91 5.01
CA ALA A 40 -2.11 19.04 5.80
C ALA A 40 -1.60 19.00 7.25
N GLY A 41 -1.50 17.82 7.86
CA GLY A 41 -0.92 17.62 9.18
C GLY A 41 0.56 17.98 9.20
N LEU A 42 1.34 17.46 8.25
CA LEU A 42 2.76 17.83 8.09
C LEU A 42 2.93 19.33 7.84
N ALA A 43 2.08 19.93 7.00
CA ALA A 43 2.11 21.36 6.72
C ALA A 43 1.79 22.19 7.97
N THR A 44 0.83 21.74 8.78
CA THR A 44 0.49 22.37 10.06
C THR A 44 1.66 22.29 11.03
N VAL A 45 2.33 21.13 11.12
CA VAL A 45 3.53 20.97 11.96
C VAL A 45 4.64 21.92 11.51
N VAL A 46 4.90 22.02 10.21
CA VAL A 46 5.90 22.96 9.67
C VAL A 46 5.52 24.40 10.01
N PHE A 47 4.27 24.80 9.75
CA PHE A 47 3.78 26.15 10.01
C PHE A 47 3.90 26.53 11.48
N VAL A 48 3.40 25.68 12.38
CA VAL A 48 3.44 25.92 13.83
C VAL A 48 4.88 25.95 14.33
N SER A 49 5.75 25.08 13.82
CA SER A 49 7.18 25.08 14.18
C SER A 49 7.85 26.39 13.79
N PHE A 50 7.62 26.84 12.55
CA PHE A 50 8.21 28.08 12.04
C PHE A 50 7.67 29.32 12.78
N MET A 51 6.37 29.34 13.03
CA MET A 51 5.70 30.38 13.82
C MET A 51 6.25 30.44 15.25
N THR A 52 6.35 29.30 15.93
CA THR A 52 6.85 29.21 17.31
C THR A 52 8.29 29.70 17.40
N LEU A 53 9.15 29.26 16.47
CA LEU A 53 10.54 29.73 16.38
C LEU A 53 10.62 31.24 16.11
N GLY A 54 9.72 31.80 15.31
CA GLY A 54 9.65 33.23 15.05
C GLY A 54 9.22 34.05 16.26
N ILE A 55 8.25 33.57 17.04
CA ILE A 55 7.77 34.25 18.26
C ILE A 55 8.82 34.19 19.38
N LEU A 56 9.55 33.10 19.50
CA LEU A 56 10.59 32.93 20.52
C LEU A 56 11.86 33.75 20.24
N LYS A 57 12.01 34.32 19.04
CA LYS A 57 13.18 35.14 18.73
C LYS A 57 13.14 36.49 19.46
N PRO A 58 14.26 36.92 20.09
CA PRO A 58 14.33 38.21 20.79
C PRO A 58 14.20 39.43 19.87
N VAL A 59 14.57 39.28 18.59
CA VAL A 59 14.50 40.33 17.57
C VAL A 59 13.40 39.96 16.59
N SER A 60 12.50 40.91 16.29
CA SER A 60 11.41 40.66 15.36
C SER A 60 11.93 40.33 13.96
N LEU A 61 11.17 39.49 13.25
CA LEU A 61 11.48 39.15 11.87
C LEU A 61 11.55 40.42 11.00
N GLN A 62 10.67 41.38 11.26
CA GLN A 62 10.64 42.66 10.57
C GLN A 62 11.95 43.45 10.71
N SER A 63 12.46 43.63 11.94
CA SER A 63 13.73 44.32 12.17
C SER A 63 14.90 43.59 11.53
N THR A 64 14.87 42.26 11.53
CA THR A 64 15.91 41.44 10.89
C THR A 64 15.91 41.62 9.38
N MET A 65 14.73 41.67 8.74
CA MET A 65 14.59 41.93 7.30
C MET A 65 15.00 43.34 6.90
N GLN A 66 14.92 44.34 7.79
CA GLN A 66 15.42 45.70 7.50
C GLN A 66 16.96 45.76 7.44
N THR A 67 17.63 44.80 8.09
CA THR A 67 19.09 44.78 8.22
C THR A 67 19.76 43.65 7.43
N SER A 68 19.00 42.72 6.86
CA SER A 68 19.53 41.53 6.18
C SER A 68 18.55 40.92 5.18
N ASP A 69 19.09 40.33 4.11
CA ASP A 69 18.34 39.68 3.04
C ASP A 69 18.04 38.20 3.33
N MET A 70 17.85 37.86 4.61
CA MET A 70 17.75 36.46 5.04
C MET A 70 16.52 35.75 4.45
N VAL A 71 15.38 36.44 4.33
CA VAL A 71 14.17 35.89 3.73
C VAL A 71 14.38 35.67 2.23
N GLU A 72 14.93 36.66 1.52
CA GLU A 72 15.25 36.53 0.09
C GLU A 72 16.19 35.34 -0.15
N THR A 73 17.26 35.23 0.63
CA THR A 73 18.25 34.13 0.53
C THR A 73 17.59 32.77 0.75
N LEU A 74 16.76 32.64 1.79
CA LEU A 74 16.06 31.39 2.10
C LEU A 74 15.12 30.98 0.95
N PHE A 75 14.28 31.90 0.48
CA PHE A 75 13.31 31.60 -0.56
C PHE A 75 13.95 31.42 -1.93
N SER A 76 15.04 32.12 -2.24
CA SER A 76 15.86 31.88 -3.44
C SER A 76 16.45 30.46 -3.42
N GLY A 77 16.95 30.02 -2.27
CA GLY A 77 17.37 28.63 -2.06
C GLY A 77 16.23 27.62 -2.26
N LEU A 78 15.03 27.94 -1.74
CA LEU A 78 13.83 27.10 -1.93
C LEU A 78 13.40 27.01 -3.39
N VAL A 79 13.44 28.10 -4.15
CA VAL A 79 13.13 28.10 -5.59
C VAL A 79 14.01 27.08 -6.31
N GLY A 80 15.33 27.12 -6.07
CA GLY A 80 16.27 26.15 -6.63
C GLY A 80 15.96 24.71 -6.18
N ALA A 81 15.73 24.50 -4.89
CA ALA A 81 15.41 23.19 -4.33
C ALA A 81 14.10 22.61 -4.88
N ILE A 82 13.05 23.42 -5.04
CA ILE A 82 11.75 23.02 -5.59
C ILE A 82 11.93 22.56 -7.04
N ILE A 83 12.65 23.33 -7.86
CA ILE A 83 12.90 22.96 -9.27
C ILE A 83 13.67 21.64 -9.33
N THR A 84 14.82 21.54 -8.65
CA THR A 84 15.66 20.33 -8.68
C THR A 84 14.93 19.10 -8.15
N SER A 85 14.20 19.22 -7.04
CA SER A 85 13.43 18.11 -6.47
C SER A 85 12.31 17.65 -7.40
N THR A 86 11.56 18.59 -7.98
CA THR A 86 10.49 18.28 -8.93
C THR A 86 11.05 17.59 -10.18
N THR A 87 12.15 18.11 -10.73
CA THR A 87 12.82 17.49 -11.89
C THR A 87 13.27 16.08 -11.58
N LEU A 88 13.93 15.84 -10.44
CA LEU A 88 14.38 14.50 -10.05
C LEU A 88 13.22 13.51 -9.94
N VAL A 89 12.12 13.90 -9.29
CA VAL A 89 10.93 13.07 -9.13
C VAL A 89 10.32 12.72 -10.49
N VAL A 90 10.16 13.72 -11.36
CA VAL A 90 9.60 13.50 -12.71
C VAL A 90 10.51 12.59 -13.53
N SER A 91 11.83 12.77 -13.45
CA SER A 91 12.81 11.91 -14.14
C SER A 91 12.76 10.45 -13.67
N ILE A 92 12.62 10.20 -12.36
CA ILE A 92 12.45 8.83 -11.84
C ILE A 92 11.20 8.18 -12.42
N ASN A 93 10.08 8.91 -12.45
CA ASN A 93 8.84 8.38 -13.02
C ASN A 93 8.97 8.09 -14.53
N GLN A 94 9.67 8.97 -15.26
CA GLN A 94 9.96 8.76 -16.68
C GLN A 94 10.85 7.53 -16.94
N LEU A 95 11.80 7.23 -16.05
CA LEU A 95 12.60 6.00 -16.15
C LEU A 95 11.74 4.74 -16.03
N VAL A 96 10.80 4.73 -15.09
CA VAL A 96 9.87 3.59 -14.92
C VAL A 96 8.99 3.43 -16.17
N LEU A 97 8.38 4.51 -16.66
CA LEU A 97 7.58 4.51 -17.89
C LEU A 97 8.40 4.07 -19.13
N SER A 98 9.67 4.46 -19.19
CA SER A 98 10.55 4.05 -20.29
C SER A 98 10.77 2.54 -20.34
N GLN A 99 10.63 1.82 -19.22
CA GLN A 99 10.73 0.35 -19.16
C GLN A 99 9.48 -0.35 -19.73
N GLU A 100 8.38 0.38 -19.92
CA GLU A 100 7.16 -0.15 -20.54
C GLU A 100 7.20 -0.05 -22.08
N ILE A 101 8.08 0.80 -22.63
CA ILE A 101 8.27 0.98 -24.08
C ILE A 101 9.25 -0.09 -24.60
N GLY A 102 8.74 -1.33 -24.76
CA GLY A 102 9.47 -2.43 -25.37
C GLY A 102 9.32 -2.50 -26.90
N SER A 103 10.17 -3.29 -27.55
CA SER A 103 9.98 -3.66 -28.96
C SER A 103 8.64 -4.40 -29.16
N LEU A 104 8.06 -4.37 -30.36
CA LEU A 104 6.82 -5.12 -30.65
C LEU A 104 6.95 -6.62 -30.33
N GLY A 105 8.13 -7.21 -30.52
CA GLY A 105 8.40 -8.61 -30.16
C GLY A 105 8.33 -8.85 -28.65
N THR A 106 8.89 -7.93 -27.85
CA THR A 106 8.79 -7.97 -26.38
C THR A 106 7.32 -7.84 -25.93
N GLN A 107 6.56 -6.94 -26.56
CA GLN A 107 5.14 -6.78 -26.23
C GLN A 107 4.32 -8.02 -26.60
N ARG A 108 4.56 -8.63 -27.77
CA ARG A 108 3.91 -9.88 -28.17
C ARG A 108 4.22 -11.00 -27.17
N ASN A 109 5.49 -11.20 -26.81
CA ASN A 109 5.86 -12.23 -25.84
C ASN A 109 5.22 -12.00 -24.46
N ARG A 110 5.11 -10.75 -24.01
CA ARG A 110 4.37 -10.42 -22.77
C ARG A 110 2.89 -10.76 -22.89
N MET A 111 2.29 -10.45 -24.03
CA MET A 111 0.88 -10.76 -24.32
C MET A 111 0.65 -12.27 -24.31
N ASP A 112 1.51 -13.05 -24.98
CA ASP A 112 1.40 -14.51 -25.06
C ASP A 112 1.46 -15.14 -23.65
N VAL A 113 2.46 -14.77 -22.83
CA VAL A 113 2.57 -15.23 -21.43
C VAL A 113 1.37 -14.82 -20.58
N THR A 114 0.82 -13.63 -20.80
CA THR A 114 -0.38 -13.16 -20.08
C THR A 114 -1.63 -13.94 -20.50
N MET A 115 -1.74 -14.29 -21.78
CA MET A 115 -2.86 -15.10 -22.28
C MET A 115 -2.80 -16.54 -21.77
N ASP A 116 -1.60 -17.13 -21.64
CA ASP A 116 -1.44 -18.45 -21.00
C ASP A 116 -1.92 -18.41 -19.54
N PHE A 117 -1.58 -17.34 -18.81
CA PHE A 117 -2.07 -17.12 -17.46
C PHE A 117 -3.60 -17.01 -17.41
N TYR A 118 -4.21 -16.24 -18.32
CA TYR A 118 -5.66 -16.12 -18.40
C TYR A 118 -6.35 -17.43 -18.77
N GLN A 119 -5.78 -18.26 -19.65
CA GLN A 119 -6.36 -19.57 -19.96
C GLN A 119 -6.41 -20.48 -18.74
N ASN A 120 -5.31 -20.59 -17.99
CA ASN A 120 -5.28 -21.36 -16.75
C ASN A 120 -6.26 -20.81 -15.70
N THR A 121 -6.40 -19.48 -15.64
CA THR A 121 -7.37 -18.83 -14.73
C THR A 121 -8.81 -19.08 -15.16
N ASP A 122 -9.10 -19.02 -16.46
CA ASP A 122 -10.44 -19.26 -17.02
C ASP A 122 -10.90 -20.71 -16.74
N GLU A 123 -9.98 -21.66 -16.86
CA GLU A 123 -10.22 -23.07 -16.50
C GLU A 123 -10.53 -23.23 -15.01
N LEU A 124 -9.74 -22.59 -14.14
CA LEU A 124 -9.95 -22.61 -12.69
C LEU A 124 -11.28 -21.94 -12.28
N LEU A 125 -11.62 -20.80 -12.86
CA LEU A 125 -12.81 -20.02 -12.54
C LEU A 125 -14.08 -20.53 -13.25
N GLY A 126 -13.95 -21.45 -14.21
CA GLY A 126 -15.04 -21.92 -15.07
C GLY A 126 -15.72 -20.83 -15.92
N THR A 127 -15.13 -19.63 -15.97
CA THR A 127 -15.67 -18.43 -16.63
C THR A 127 -14.52 -17.54 -17.09
N THR A 128 -14.78 -16.63 -18.04
CA THR A 128 -13.78 -15.66 -18.47
C THR A 128 -13.29 -14.80 -17.29
N THR A 129 -11.96 -14.66 -17.22
CA THR A 129 -11.25 -13.89 -16.19
C THR A 129 -11.73 -12.43 -16.21
N PRO A 130 -12.21 -11.90 -15.07
CA PRO A 130 -12.59 -10.50 -14.97
C PRO A 130 -11.42 -9.55 -15.30
N SER A 131 -11.71 -8.46 -16.00
CA SER A 131 -10.71 -7.42 -16.29
C SER A 131 -10.41 -6.50 -15.10
N GLU A 132 -11.29 -6.48 -14.10
CA GLU A 132 -11.16 -5.68 -12.90
C GLU A 132 -10.43 -6.47 -11.79
N PRO A 133 -9.30 -5.98 -11.26
CA PRO A 133 -8.48 -6.75 -10.31
C PRO A 133 -9.19 -7.15 -9.02
N ASN A 134 -10.04 -6.29 -8.46
CA ASN A 134 -10.85 -6.58 -7.28
C ASN A 134 -11.84 -7.72 -7.54
N VAL A 135 -12.49 -7.72 -8.71
CA VAL A 135 -13.43 -8.79 -9.11
C VAL A 135 -12.70 -10.11 -9.33
N LEU A 136 -11.50 -10.06 -9.93
CA LEU A 136 -10.65 -11.24 -10.10
C LEU A 136 -10.24 -11.84 -8.75
N LEU A 137 -9.75 -11.03 -7.82
CA LEU A 137 -9.38 -11.49 -6.48
C LEU A 137 -10.55 -12.11 -5.73
N LYS A 138 -11.73 -11.46 -5.76
CA LYS A 138 -12.96 -11.99 -5.17
C LYS A 138 -13.29 -13.38 -5.71
N LYS A 139 -13.32 -13.53 -7.04
CA LYS A 139 -13.59 -14.84 -7.68
C LYS A 139 -12.57 -15.91 -7.29
N LEU A 140 -11.30 -15.57 -7.14
CA LEU A 140 -10.28 -16.55 -6.72
C LEU A 140 -10.46 -16.97 -5.26
N ILE A 141 -10.84 -16.05 -4.37
CA ILE A 141 -11.18 -16.39 -2.98
C ILE A 141 -12.42 -17.29 -2.96
N ASP A 142 -13.46 -16.96 -3.73
CA ASP A 142 -14.66 -17.80 -3.86
C ASP A 142 -14.31 -19.22 -4.30
N VAL A 143 -13.45 -19.39 -5.32
CA VAL A 143 -12.98 -20.72 -5.75
C VAL A 143 -12.17 -21.42 -4.65
N CYS A 144 -11.35 -20.71 -3.88
CA CYS A 144 -10.65 -21.32 -2.74
C CYS A 144 -11.63 -21.85 -1.69
N VAL A 145 -12.69 -21.11 -1.38
CA VAL A 145 -13.74 -21.54 -0.45
C VAL A 145 -14.50 -22.75 -1.00
N GLU A 146 -14.86 -22.74 -2.29
CA GLU A 146 -15.53 -23.88 -2.95
C GLU A 146 -14.66 -25.15 -2.89
N ARG A 147 -13.37 -25.05 -3.21
CA ARG A 147 -12.44 -26.19 -3.14
C ARG A 147 -12.18 -26.67 -1.72
N ALA A 148 -12.16 -25.75 -0.75
CA ALA A 148 -12.02 -26.10 0.67
C ALA A 148 -13.24 -26.90 1.17
N ARG A 149 -14.46 -26.47 0.79
CA ARG A 149 -15.69 -27.23 1.09
C ARG A 149 -15.70 -28.59 0.41
N ALA A 150 -15.30 -28.67 -0.86
CA ALA A 150 -15.19 -29.94 -1.58
C ALA A 150 -14.18 -30.90 -0.92
N LEU A 151 -13.07 -30.37 -0.39
CA LEU A 151 -12.09 -31.14 0.39
C LEU A 151 -12.71 -31.68 1.69
N ARG A 152 -13.43 -30.85 2.44
CA ARG A 152 -14.16 -31.27 3.66
C ARG A 152 -15.17 -32.38 3.33
N GLU A 153 -15.90 -32.26 2.23
CA GLU A 153 -16.87 -33.26 1.79
C GLU A 153 -16.20 -34.58 1.38
N ALA A 154 -15.11 -34.52 0.62
CA ALA A 154 -14.37 -35.71 0.18
C ALA A 154 -13.85 -36.55 1.36
N VAL A 155 -13.34 -35.88 2.39
CA VAL A 155 -12.76 -36.53 3.58
C VAL A 155 -13.82 -36.92 4.63
N ALA A 156 -15.06 -36.47 4.49
CA ALA A 156 -16.13 -36.73 5.48
C ALA A 156 -16.42 -38.23 5.70
N GLY A 157 -16.13 -39.07 4.69
CA GLY A 157 -16.27 -40.52 4.75
C GLY A 157 -15.04 -41.29 5.23
N ASN A 158 -13.92 -40.60 5.51
CA ASN A 158 -12.66 -41.25 5.87
C ASN A 158 -12.71 -41.90 7.27
N ASP A 159 -12.06 -43.06 7.43
CA ASP A 159 -12.01 -43.78 8.71
C ASP A 159 -11.19 -43.03 9.79
N SER A 160 -10.27 -42.16 9.39
CA SER A 160 -9.42 -41.37 10.28
C SER A 160 -10.16 -40.15 10.83
N ASP A 161 -10.59 -40.24 12.11
CA ASP A 161 -11.16 -39.10 12.85
C ASP A 161 -10.18 -37.91 12.93
N GLU A 162 -8.88 -38.18 13.00
CA GLU A 162 -7.85 -37.14 13.12
C GLU A 162 -7.73 -36.33 11.82
N LEU A 163 -7.62 -37.01 10.68
CA LEU A 163 -7.60 -36.38 9.37
C LEU A 163 -8.85 -35.51 9.15
N ARG A 164 -10.04 -36.06 9.45
CA ARG A 164 -11.32 -35.32 9.37
C ARG A 164 -11.28 -34.05 10.20
N SER A 165 -10.87 -34.13 11.47
CA SER A 165 -10.81 -32.97 12.36
C SER A 165 -9.80 -31.91 11.90
N ARG A 166 -8.66 -32.32 11.35
CA ARG A 166 -7.62 -31.40 10.86
C ARG A 166 -8.03 -30.68 9.59
N VAL A 167 -8.65 -31.40 8.64
CA VAL A 167 -9.23 -30.81 7.44
C VAL A 167 -10.34 -29.83 7.82
N ASP A 168 -11.21 -30.19 8.78
CA ASP A 168 -12.27 -29.31 9.25
C ASP A 168 -11.71 -27.99 9.81
N THR A 169 -10.67 -28.06 10.63
CA THR A 169 -9.96 -26.89 11.19
C THR A 169 -9.34 -26.02 10.09
N TYR A 170 -8.71 -26.64 9.08
CA TYR A 170 -8.12 -25.92 7.95
C TYR A 170 -9.18 -25.18 7.14
N VAL A 171 -10.31 -25.83 6.87
CA VAL A 171 -11.41 -25.25 6.10
C VAL A 171 -12.08 -24.13 6.87
N ASP A 172 -12.33 -24.29 8.17
CA ASP A 172 -12.87 -23.22 9.03
C ASP A 172 -11.97 -21.98 9.05
N ASP A 173 -10.66 -22.15 9.29
CA ASP A 173 -9.70 -21.02 9.27
C ASP A 173 -9.64 -20.37 7.89
N LEU A 174 -9.88 -21.11 6.80
CA LEU A 174 -9.89 -20.57 5.45
C LEU A 174 -11.16 -19.79 5.16
N GLU A 175 -12.32 -20.32 5.52
CA GLU A 175 -13.61 -19.63 5.35
C GLU A 175 -13.63 -18.33 6.16
N GLU A 176 -13.15 -18.35 7.41
CA GLU A 176 -13.11 -17.14 8.24
C GLU A 176 -12.17 -16.05 7.66
N ASN A 177 -10.99 -16.45 7.18
CA ASN A 177 -10.06 -15.52 6.53
C ASN A 177 -10.60 -15.03 5.18
N ALA A 178 -11.29 -15.88 4.42
CA ALA A 178 -11.92 -15.54 3.15
C ALA A 178 -13.06 -14.53 3.36
N ASP A 179 -13.96 -14.77 4.30
CA ASP A 179 -15.06 -13.86 4.63
C ASP A 179 -14.53 -12.48 5.04
N THR A 180 -13.51 -12.45 5.90
CA THR A 180 -12.85 -11.19 6.29
C THR A 180 -12.28 -10.45 5.07
N ALA A 181 -11.57 -11.15 4.19
CA ALA A 181 -10.98 -10.54 3.00
C ALA A 181 -12.05 -10.09 1.98
N LEU A 182 -13.14 -10.85 1.83
CA LEU A 182 -14.25 -10.53 0.93
C LEU A 182 -15.06 -9.32 1.41
N ASP A 183 -15.33 -9.23 2.72
CA ASP A 183 -16.02 -8.08 3.33
C ASP A 183 -15.21 -6.80 3.14
N GLU A 184 -13.88 -6.87 3.28
CA GLU A 184 -13.01 -5.72 3.06
C GLU A 184 -12.86 -5.36 1.56
N LEU A 185 -13.01 -6.33 0.65
CA LEU A 185 -13.09 -6.09 -0.80
C LEU A 185 -14.44 -5.48 -1.21
N GLU A 186 -15.51 -5.74 -0.46
CA GLU A 186 -16.87 -5.27 -0.77
C GLU A 186 -17.00 -3.77 -0.50
N GLY A 187 -16.96 -2.99 -1.59
CA GLY A 187 -17.00 -1.51 -1.55
C GLY A 187 -15.67 -0.84 -1.82
N ALA A 188 -14.60 -1.60 -2.05
CA ALA A 188 -13.28 -1.05 -2.38
C ALA A 188 -13.21 -0.66 -3.88
N GLU A 189 -13.09 0.64 -4.17
CA GLU A 189 -12.86 1.13 -5.54
C GLU A 189 -11.37 1.04 -5.94
N PHE A 190 -11.11 0.42 -7.09
CA PHE A 190 -9.75 0.31 -7.65
C PHE A 190 -9.14 1.70 -7.86
N GLY A 191 -7.98 1.94 -7.23
CA GLY A 191 -7.35 3.28 -7.18
C GLY A 191 -7.40 3.96 -5.81
N VAL A 192 -7.71 3.24 -4.73
CA VAL A 192 -7.45 3.65 -3.34
C VAL A 192 -6.61 2.56 -2.66
N PHE A 193 -6.01 2.85 -1.49
CA PHE A 193 -5.29 1.81 -0.71
C PHE A 193 -6.16 0.57 -0.45
N GLU A 194 -7.45 0.83 -0.37
CA GLU A 194 -8.52 -0.05 0.07
C GLU A 194 -8.66 -1.30 -0.79
N VAL A 195 -8.11 -1.36 -2.02
CA VAL A 195 -8.13 -2.61 -2.80
C VAL A 195 -6.90 -3.50 -2.56
N VAL A 196 -5.78 -2.91 -2.12
CA VAL A 196 -4.54 -3.69 -1.91
C VAL A 196 -4.47 -4.26 -0.51
N SER A 197 -4.99 -3.58 0.52
CA SER A 197 -5.03 -4.17 1.87
C SER A 197 -5.77 -5.50 1.88
N PRO A 198 -7.04 -5.59 1.42
CA PRO A 198 -7.84 -6.80 1.55
C PRO A 198 -7.28 -7.96 0.70
N ALA A 199 -6.73 -7.62 -0.48
CA ALA A 199 -6.03 -8.56 -1.33
C ALA A 199 -4.81 -9.19 -0.64
N LEU A 200 -4.16 -8.45 0.25
CA LEU A 200 -3.02 -8.92 1.03
C LEU A 200 -3.42 -9.65 2.33
N ASP A 201 -4.66 -9.45 2.80
CA ASP A 201 -5.19 -10.03 4.03
C ASP A 201 -5.57 -11.52 3.88
N PHE A 202 -5.92 -11.97 2.67
CA PHE A 202 -6.06 -13.42 2.39
C PHE A 202 -4.70 -14.13 2.49
N ASN A 203 -4.55 -14.99 3.51
CA ASN A 203 -3.30 -15.60 3.94
C ASN A 203 -2.90 -16.82 3.08
N TYR A 204 -2.90 -16.67 1.75
CA TYR A 204 -2.69 -17.80 0.83
C TYR A 204 -1.40 -18.57 1.10
N ALA A 205 -0.33 -17.89 1.54
CA ALA A 205 0.98 -18.53 1.77
C ALA A 205 0.92 -19.54 2.92
N GLN A 206 0.20 -19.21 4.00
CA GLN A 206 -0.07 -20.13 5.10
C GLN A 206 -1.00 -21.25 4.63
N LYS A 207 -2.10 -20.91 3.95
CA LYS A 207 -3.06 -21.91 3.44
C LYS A 207 -2.41 -22.93 2.51
N MET A 208 -1.45 -22.49 1.69
CA MET A 208 -0.65 -23.34 0.81
C MET A 208 0.32 -24.21 1.61
N HIS A 209 0.93 -23.69 2.68
CA HIS A 209 1.80 -24.47 3.55
C HIS A 209 1.02 -25.57 4.28
N ASP A 210 -0.12 -25.20 4.88
CA ASP A 210 -0.95 -26.09 5.68
C ASP A 210 -1.55 -27.23 4.86
N ILE A 211 -2.10 -26.93 3.68
CA ILE A 211 -2.67 -27.99 2.81
C ILE A 211 -1.61 -28.98 2.33
N ARG A 212 -0.38 -28.49 2.06
CA ARG A 212 0.75 -29.36 1.69
C ARG A 212 1.17 -30.24 2.86
N ARG A 213 1.30 -29.65 4.05
CA ARG A 213 1.68 -30.38 5.28
C ARG A 213 0.62 -31.43 5.64
N LEU A 214 -0.67 -31.11 5.51
CA LEU A 214 -1.76 -32.06 5.72
C LEU A 214 -1.69 -33.21 4.71
N GLY A 215 -1.54 -32.91 3.41
CA GLY A 215 -1.43 -33.93 2.37
C GLY A 215 -0.20 -34.85 2.54
N GLU A 216 0.93 -34.31 3.01
CA GLU A 216 2.15 -35.07 3.31
C GLU A 216 2.01 -35.94 4.58
N ASN A 217 1.40 -35.41 5.65
CA ASN A 217 1.27 -36.13 6.92
C ASN A 217 0.31 -37.33 6.85
N TYR A 218 -0.74 -37.22 6.04
CA TYR A 218 -1.80 -38.23 5.93
C TYR A 218 -1.79 -38.95 4.57
N GLU A 219 -0.67 -38.96 3.84
CA GLU A 219 -0.56 -39.52 2.48
C GLU A 219 -1.01 -40.98 2.38
N ASP A 220 -0.74 -41.76 3.44
CA ASP A 220 -1.09 -43.18 3.56
C ASP A 220 -2.56 -43.41 3.97
N GLU A 221 -3.23 -42.38 4.49
CA GLU A 221 -4.62 -42.42 4.99
C GLU A 221 -5.64 -41.87 3.99
N ILE A 222 -5.16 -41.18 2.94
CA ILE A 222 -6.02 -40.61 1.89
C ILE A 222 -6.15 -41.51 0.67
N ASP A 223 -7.34 -41.56 0.08
CA ASP A 223 -7.63 -42.32 -1.13
C ASP A 223 -7.42 -41.50 -2.42
N GLY A 224 -7.86 -42.03 -3.57
CA GLY A 224 -7.67 -41.36 -4.87
C GLY A 224 -8.51 -40.09 -5.04
N GLU A 225 -9.72 -40.08 -4.49
CA GLU A 225 -10.67 -38.98 -4.56
C GLU A 225 -10.23 -37.86 -3.60
N GLU A 226 -9.85 -38.22 -2.38
CA GLU A 226 -9.31 -37.28 -1.39
C GLU A 226 -8.01 -36.65 -1.88
N ARG A 227 -7.08 -37.44 -2.45
CA ARG A 227 -5.86 -36.90 -3.09
C ARG A 227 -6.16 -35.93 -4.22
N ALA A 228 -7.25 -36.11 -4.95
CA ALA A 228 -7.65 -35.17 -6.00
C ALA A 228 -8.12 -33.85 -5.36
N ALA A 229 -8.98 -33.93 -4.33
CA ALA A 229 -9.46 -32.75 -3.61
C ALA A 229 -8.31 -31.94 -2.96
N PHE A 230 -7.32 -32.59 -2.34
CA PHE A 230 -6.12 -31.92 -1.81
C PHE A 230 -5.35 -31.17 -2.91
N ARG A 231 -5.24 -31.77 -4.11
CA ARG A 231 -4.53 -31.15 -5.25
C ARG A 231 -5.28 -29.95 -5.81
N GLU A 232 -6.59 -30.08 -6.00
CA GLU A 232 -7.43 -28.99 -6.49
C GLU A 232 -7.46 -27.81 -5.51
N MET A 233 -7.47 -28.10 -4.21
CA MET A 233 -7.37 -27.07 -3.18
C MET A 233 -6.01 -26.35 -3.20
N LEU A 234 -4.92 -27.11 -3.32
CA LEU A 234 -3.57 -26.54 -3.47
C LEU A 234 -3.46 -25.69 -4.73
N GLU A 235 -4.03 -26.13 -5.85
CA GLU A 235 -4.04 -25.39 -7.11
C GLU A 235 -4.75 -24.04 -6.96
N ALA A 236 -5.96 -24.03 -6.40
CA ALA A 236 -6.73 -22.81 -6.13
C ALA A 236 -5.95 -21.77 -5.32
N VAL A 237 -5.38 -22.18 -4.17
CA VAL A 237 -4.62 -21.28 -3.30
C VAL A 237 -3.31 -20.81 -3.95
N THR A 238 -2.66 -21.69 -4.73
CA THR A 238 -1.41 -21.34 -5.43
C THR A 238 -1.66 -20.26 -6.49
N MET A 239 -2.79 -20.33 -7.20
CA MET A 239 -3.13 -19.37 -8.25
C MET A 239 -3.37 -17.95 -7.71
N TYR A 240 -3.80 -17.83 -6.44
CA TYR A 240 -3.97 -16.53 -5.79
C TYR A 240 -2.65 -15.75 -5.67
N GLY A 241 -1.53 -16.44 -5.44
CA GLY A 241 -0.22 -15.81 -5.20
C GLY A 241 0.26 -14.89 -6.34
N PRO A 242 0.36 -15.39 -7.59
CA PRO A 242 0.72 -14.57 -8.75
C PRO A 242 -0.22 -13.37 -8.96
N VAL A 243 -1.53 -13.55 -8.77
CA VAL A 243 -2.51 -12.48 -8.94
C VAL A 243 -2.32 -11.39 -7.90
N ARG A 244 -2.16 -11.76 -6.63
CA ARG A 244 -1.90 -10.81 -5.55
C ARG A 244 -0.65 -9.97 -5.83
N GLU A 245 0.44 -10.59 -6.27
CA GLU A 245 1.66 -9.85 -6.61
C GLU A 245 1.47 -8.97 -7.86
N TYR A 246 0.71 -9.41 -8.85
CA TYR A 246 0.37 -8.59 -10.01
C TYR A 246 -0.45 -7.35 -9.63
N VAL A 247 -1.49 -7.50 -8.80
CA VAL A 247 -2.30 -6.38 -8.29
C VAL A 247 -1.45 -5.40 -7.48
N LYS A 248 -0.54 -5.91 -6.66
CA LYS A 248 0.42 -5.09 -5.91
C LYS A 248 1.33 -4.27 -6.83
N VAL A 249 1.85 -4.87 -7.90
CA VAL A 249 2.66 -4.16 -8.90
C VAL A 249 1.84 -3.04 -9.57
N LEU A 250 0.62 -3.35 -10.03
CA LEU A 250 -0.27 -2.35 -10.64
C LEU A 250 -0.55 -1.18 -9.70
N TYR A 251 -0.78 -1.46 -8.42
CA TYR A 251 -1.00 -0.43 -7.42
C TYR A 251 0.24 0.45 -7.22
N ILE A 252 1.43 -0.14 -7.10
CA ILE A 252 2.68 0.63 -6.95
C ILE A 252 2.89 1.55 -8.15
N GLN A 253 2.70 1.04 -9.37
CA GLN A 253 2.80 1.83 -10.59
C GLN A 253 1.81 3.01 -10.60
N TRP A 254 0.54 2.74 -10.30
CA TRP A 254 -0.49 3.77 -10.22
C TRP A 254 -0.17 4.81 -9.12
N ALA A 255 0.35 4.37 -7.97
CA ALA A 255 0.72 5.26 -6.86
C ALA A 255 1.88 6.18 -7.23
N LEU A 256 2.88 5.67 -7.96
CA LEU A 256 4.01 6.46 -8.47
C LEU A 256 3.56 7.53 -9.48
N VAL A 257 2.67 7.17 -10.40
CA VAL A 257 2.09 8.14 -11.36
C VAL A 257 1.30 9.23 -10.62
N ARG A 258 0.49 8.84 -9.63
CA ARG A 258 -0.30 9.78 -8.82
C ARG A 258 0.59 10.69 -7.97
N LEU A 259 1.70 10.16 -7.44
CA LEU A 259 2.73 10.91 -6.72
C LEU A 259 3.36 11.97 -7.62
N SER A 260 3.84 11.58 -8.80
CA SER A 260 4.46 12.49 -9.77
C SER A 260 3.53 13.65 -10.14
N ARG A 261 2.26 13.33 -10.43
CA ARG A 261 1.23 14.35 -10.73
C ARG A 261 0.96 15.27 -9.54
N ALA A 262 0.89 14.74 -8.32
CA ALA A 262 0.64 15.53 -7.12
C ALA A 262 1.81 16.48 -6.81
N ILE A 263 3.06 16.03 -6.97
CA ILE A 263 4.25 16.86 -6.81
C ILE A 263 4.24 17.97 -7.85
N LEU A 264 4.03 17.65 -9.13
CA LEU A 264 3.97 18.68 -10.19
C LEU A 264 2.91 19.75 -9.90
N TYR A 265 1.72 19.33 -9.44
CA TYR A 265 0.64 20.26 -9.08
C TYR A 265 0.94 21.09 -7.83
N ALA A 266 1.67 20.55 -6.85
CA ALA A 266 2.10 21.29 -5.68
C ALA A 266 3.27 22.24 -5.99
N SER A 267 4.16 21.87 -6.91
CA SER A 267 5.37 22.62 -7.22
C SER A 267 5.08 23.94 -7.91
N VAL A 268 4.06 24.01 -8.77
CA VAL A 268 3.72 25.26 -9.47
C VAL A 268 3.29 26.38 -8.49
N PRO A 269 2.30 26.18 -7.60
CA PRO A 269 1.98 27.16 -6.57
C PRO A 269 3.14 27.44 -5.62
N ALA A 270 3.88 26.39 -5.21
CA ALA A 270 5.04 26.55 -4.33
C ALA A 270 6.11 27.46 -4.93
N LEU A 271 6.37 27.34 -6.23
CA LEU A 271 7.33 28.16 -6.97
C LEU A 271 6.84 29.61 -7.12
N VAL A 272 5.56 29.80 -7.43
CA VAL A 272 4.96 31.14 -7.52
C VAL A 272 5.01 31.85 -6.17
N VAL A 273 4.71 31.15 -5.08
CA VAL A 273 4.79 31.71 -3.72
C VAL A 273 6.25 32.01 -3.37
N ALA A 274 7.17 31.07 -3.59
CA ALA A 274 8.56 31.27 -3.24
C ALA A 274 9.21 32.42 -4.03
N GLY A 275 9.04 32.43 -5.35
CA GLY A 275 9.51 33.52 -6.21
C GLY A 275 8.80 34.84 -5.91
N GLY A 276 7.52 34.80 -5.58
CA GLY A 276 6.76 35.97 -5.18
C GLY A 276 7.30 36.62 -3.91
N VAL A 277 7.72 35.82 -2.91
CA VAL A 277 8.38 36.32 -1.71
C VAL A 277 9.73 36.97 -2.06
N VAL A 278 10.54 36.33 -2.90
CA VAL A 278 11.84 36.87 -3.33
C VAL A 278 11.69 38.22 -4.05
N VAL A 279 10.68 38.36 -4.92
CA VAL A 279 10.57 39.53 -5.80
C VAL A 279 9.79 40.69 -5.17
N PHE A 280 8.77 40.40 -4.34
CA PHE A 280 7.78 41.39 -3.93
C PHE A 280 7.67 41.62 -2.41
N VAL A 281 8.33 40.83 -1.57
CA VAL A 281 8.15 40.88 -0.12
C VAL A 281 9.37 41.46 0.59
N ASP A 282 9.17 42.64 1.17
CA ASP A 282 10.12 43.36 2.01
C ASP A 282 9.58 43.56 3.43
N ALA A 283 10.43 44.09 4.32
CA ALA A 283 10.07 44.37 5.71
C ALA A 283 8.88 45.33 5.90
N THR A 284 8.52 46.09 4.85
CA THR A 284 7.45 47.08 4.86
C THR A 284 6.20 46.65 4.08
N THR A 285 6.23 45.51 3.38
CA THR A 285 5.14 45.06 2.50
C THR A 285 3.87 44.71 3.28
N PHE A 286 4.02 44.15 4.49
CA PHE A 286 2.88 43.77 5.35
C PHE A 286 2.98 44.49 6.72
N PRO A 287 2.61 45.78 6.79
CA PRO A 287 2.67 46.53 8.03
C PRO A 287 1.53 46.14 8.99
N GLY A 288 1.84 46.03 10.29
CA GLY A 288 0.86 45.81 11.36
C GLY A 288 1.06 44.50 12.13
N VAL A 289 0.15 44.26 13.08
CA VAL A 289 0.19 43.12 14.01
C VAL A 289 -1.17 42.41 14.07
N LEU A 290 -1.13 41.08 14.13
CA LEU A 290 -2.30 40.22 14.34
C LEU A 290 -2.06 39.34 15.56
N PHE A 291 -2.99 39.34 16.52
CA PHE A 291 -2.86 38.60 17.79
C PHE A 291 -1.55 38.88 18.55
N GLY A 292 -1.00 40.09 18.42
CA GLY A 292 0.27 40.46 19.05
C GLY A 292 1.53 39.97 18.32
N ILE A 293 1.38 39.42 17.11
CA ILE A 293 2.46 38.92 16.25
C ILE A 293 2.49 39.72 14.94
N ASP A 294 3.68 40.08 14.46
CA ASP A 294 3.84 40.81 13.20
C ASP A 294 3.20 40.08 12.01
N HIS A 295 2.47 40.80 11.15
CA HIS A 295 1.86 40.21 9.94
C HIS A 295 2.91 39.56 9.04
N VAL A 296 4.12 40.13 8.97
CA VAL A 296 5.25 39.58 8.21
C VAL A 296 5.56 38.14 8.65
N LEU A 297 5.53 37.83 9.95
CA LEU A 297 5.80 36.47 10.42
C LEU A 297 4.71 35.49 9.98
N TRP A 298 3.45 35.90 9.99
CA TRP A 298 2.34 35.09 9.47
C TRP A 298 2.51 34.79 7.99
N VAL A 299 2.79 35.81 7.18
CA VAL A 299 2.94 35.67 5.73
C VAL A 299 4.15 34.81 5.40
N VAL A 300 5.32 35.08 6.02
CA VAL A 300 6.54 34.33 5.76
C VAL A 300 6.40 32.86 6.19
N SER A 301 5.78 32.58 7.35
CA SER A 301 5.54 31.21 7.81
C SER A 301 4.58 30.46 6.88
N ALA A 302 3.51 31.11 6.43
CA ALA A 302 2.55 30.54 5.50
C ALA A 302 3.22 30.28 4.13
N ALA A 303 3.96 31.26 3.62
CA ALA A 303 4.68 31.16 2.36
C ALA A 303 5.72 30.02 2.40
N PHE A 304 6.50 29.93 3.48
CA PHE A 304 7.46 28.83 3.67
C PHE A 304 6.76 27.47 3.65
N THR A 305 5.65 27.36 4.39
CA THR A 305 4.85 26.13 4.44
C THR A 305 4.32 25.75 3.05
N LEU A 306 3.79 26.71 2.30
CA LEU A 306 3.33 26.53 0.92
C LEU A 306 4.47 26.12 -0.01
N SER A 307 5.65 26.72 0.14
CA SER A 307 6.83 26.42 -0.67
C SER A 307 7.37 25.01 -0.45
N VAL A 308 7.24 24.45 0.76
CA VAL A 308 7.69 23.07 1.05
C VAL A 308 6.63 21.99 0.76
N LEU A 309 5.40 22.36 0.37
CA LEU A 309 4.33 21.40 0.07
C LEU A 309 4.72 20.26 -0.89
N PRO A 310 5.46 20.49 -2.00
CA PRO A 310 5.85 19.39 -2.89
C PRO A 310 6.67 18.32 -2.18
N PHE A 311 7.52 18.75 -1.24
CA PHE A 311 8.33 17.86 -0.44
C PHE A 311 7.49 17.11 0.61
N LEU A 312 6.51 17.76 1.22
CA LEU A 312 5.58 17.10 2.15
C LEU A 312 4.70 16.06 1.44
N VAL A 313 4.25 16.37 0.21
CA VAL A 313 3.57 15.42 -0.67
C VAL A 313 4.50 14.23 -0.97
N PHE A 314 5.76 14.50 -1.32
CA PHE A 314 6.74 13.43 -1.54
C PHE A 314 6.88 12.50 -0.32
N ILE A 315 7.12 13.06 0.87
CA ILE A 315 7.26 12.30 2.11
C ILE A 315 6.02 11.43 2.37
N ALA A 316 4.81 12.02 2.27
CA ALA A 316 3.58 11.30 2.59
C ALA A 316 3.38 10.05 1.71
N TYR A 317 3.73 10.13 0.42
CA TYR A 317 3.57 8.98 -0.49
C TYR A 317 4.71 7.98 -0.38
N VAL A 318 5.96 8.46 -0.24
CA VAL A 318 7.12 7.56 -0.11
C VAL A 318 7.04 6.75 1.19
N LEU A 319 6.61 7.36 2.29
CA LEU A 319 6.42 6.64 3.55
C LEU A 319 5.39 5.51 3.41
N ARG A 320 4.29 5.75 2.69
CA ARG A 320 3.28 4.72 2.41
C ARG A 320 3.83 3.61 1.52
N LEU A 321 4.50 3.95 0.42
CA LEU A 321 5.12 2.96 -0.47
C LEU A 321 6.19 2.13 0.24
N ALA A 322 7.03 2.77 1.06
CA ALA A 322 8.04 2.09 1.87
C ALA A 322 7.42 1.18 2.92
N THR A 323 6.31 1.60 3.55
CA THR A 323 5.58 0.78 4.52
C THR A 323 4.95 -0.44 3.84
N LEU A 324 4.31 -0.26 2.69
CA LEU A 324 3.81 -1.34 1.85
C LEU A 324 4.91 -2.31 1.42
N ALA A 325 6.04 -1.79 0.94
CA ALA A 325 7.17 -2.62 0.57
C ALA A 325 7.67 -3.42 1.79
N LYS A 326 7.81 -2.77 2.95
CA LYS A 326 8.26 -3.42 4.19
C LYS A 326 7.31 -4.54 4.64
N GLN A 327 6.00 -4.33 4.57
CA GLN A 327 4.99 -5.31 4.99
C GLN A 327 4.80 -6.46 4.00
N THR A 328 5.39 -6.36 2.80
CA THR A 328 5.26 -7.36 1.73
C THR A 328 6.58 -8.06 1.37
N LEU A 329 7.62 -7.88 2.18
CA LEU A 329 8.94 -8.51 1.97
C LEU A 329 8.94 -10.04 2.21
N THR A 330 7.85 -10.64 2.68
CA THR A 330 7.66 -12.09 2.70
C THR A 330 7.08 -12.56 1.37
N VAL A 331 7.93 -12.61 0.35
CA VAL A 331 7.64 -13.35 -0.89
C VAL A 331 8.03 -14.81 -0.67
N GLY A 332 7.04 -15.67 -0.51
CA GLY A 332 7.20 -17.13 -0.37
C GLY A 332 6.90 -17.68 1.03
N SER A 333 6.85 -19.01 1.15
CA SER A 333 6.57 -19.80 2.37
C SER A 333 7.56 -19.61 3.52
N LEU A 334 8.36 -18.55 3.48
CA LEU A 334 9.27 -18.17 4.55
C LEU A 334 8.50 -17.25 5.50
N ILE A 335 7.77 -17.88 6.41
CA ILE A 335 7.21 -17.23 7.58
C ILE A 335 8.42 -16.81 8.42
N LEU A 336 8.75 -15.52 8.43
CA LEU A 336 9.69 -14.97 9.41
C LEU A 336 8.96 -14.95 10.76
N SER A 337 9.14 -16.01 11.53
CA SER A 337 8.77 -16.09 12.95
C SER A 337 9.56 -15.10 13.79
#